data_AF-A0A0B8QRM0-F1
#
_entry.id   AF-A0A0B8QRM0-F1
#
_cell.length_a   1.000
_cell.length_b   1.000
_cell.length_c   1.000
_cell.angle_alpha   90.00
_cell.angle_beta   90.00
_cell.angle_gamma   90.00
#
_symmetry.space_group_name_H-M   'P 1'
#
loop_
_entity.id
_entity.type
_entity.pdbx_description
1 polymer ?
#
loop_
_entity_poly.entity_id
_entity_poly.type
_entity_poly.pdbx_seq_one_letter_code
_entity_poly.pdbx_strand_id
1 'polypeptide(L)' 'MSFEQKLDWITRACQGRKPDIILGHEPHPELEGEWNIVTRDLASYTRGWRHDRDKLRDAIVEQLK' A
#
# COMPACT_ATOMS: atom_id res chain seq x y z
N MET A 1 -11.57 3.08 -10.79
CA MET A 1 -11.69 3.13 -9.32
C MET A 1 -10.56 4.01 -8.80
N SER A 2 -10.87 5.10 -8.11
CA SER A 2 -9.84 6.01 -7.57
C SER A 2 -9.15 5.41 -6.33
N PHE A 3 -7.99 5.95 -5.96
CA PHE A 3 -7.29 5.54 -4.74
C PHE A 3 -8.09 5.86 -3.48
N GLU A 4 -8.67 7.06 -3.39
CA GLU A 4 -9.56 7.49 -2.30
C GLU A 4 -10.74 6.52 -2.10
N GLN A 5 -11.37 6.05 -3.19
CA GLN A 5 -12.44 5.05 -3.11
C GLN A 5 -11.96 3.73 -2.50
N LYS A 6 -10.71 3.32 -2.76
CA LYS A 6 -10.14 2.11 -2.15
C LYS A 6 -9.96 2.31 -0.65
N LEU A 7 -9.49 3.48 -0.23
CA LEU A 7 -9.29 3.81 1.18
C LEU A 7 -10.61 3.83 1.96
N ASP A 8 -11.66 4.42 1.40
CA ASP A 8 -13.00 4.42 2.01
C ASP A 8 -13.53 2.99 2.19
N TRP A 9 -13.38 2.12 1.17
CA TRP A 9 -13.83 0.73 1.26
C TRP A 9 -13.04 -0.06 2.29
N ILE A 10 -11.72 0.10 2.34
CA ILE A 10 -10.86 -0.55 3.35
C ILE A 10 -11.28 -0.09 4.75
N THR A 11 -11.46 1.21 4.94
CA THR A 11 -11.87 1.78 6.24
C THR A 11 -13.22 1.23 6.68
N ARG A 12 -14.19 1.13 5.77
CA ARG A 12 -15.50 0.53 6.05
C ARG A 12 -15.38 -0.96 6.40
N ALA A 13 -14.56 -1.72 5.66
CA ALA A 13 -14.31 -3.13 5.95
C ALA A 13 -13.61 -3.32 7.31
N CYS A 14 -12.80 -2.36 7.73
CA CYS A 14 -12.11 -2.32 9.02
C CYS A 14 -12.94 -1.62 10.13
N GLN A 15 -14.27 -1.52 9.99
CA GLN A 15 -15.17 -0.94 11.00
C GLN A 15 -14.81 0.50 11.41
N GLY A 16 -14.34 1.31 10.46
CA GLY A 16 -13.93 2.69 10.69
C GLY A 16 -12.46 2.84 11.10
N ARG A 17 -11.73 1.75 11.33
CA ARG A 17 -10.29 1.81 11.63
C ARG A 17 -9.50 2.02 10.35
N LYS A 18 -8.53 2.95 10.39
CA LYS A 18 -7.55 3.12 9.32
C LYS A 18 -6.49 2.00 9.40
N PRO A 19 -6.10 1.35 8.28
CA PRO A 19 -4.92 0.50 8.25
C PRO A 19 -3.69 1.27 8.73
N ASP A 20 -2.85 0.59 9.49
CA ASP A 20 -1.66 1.21 10.09
C ASP A 20 -0.63 1.59 9.01
N ILE A 21 -0.57 0.82 7.91
CA ILE A 21 0.40 0.98 6.82
C ILE A 21 -0.24 0.56 5.49
N ILE A 22 0.07 1.30 4.42
CA ILE A 22 -0.31 0.98 3.05
C ILE A 22 0.96 0.85 2.20
N LEU A 23 1.13 -0.29 1.53
CA LEU A 23 2.22 -0.51 0.59
C LEU A 23 1.74 -0.16 -0.83
N GLY A 24 2.43 0.76 -1.49
CA GLY A 24 2.07 1.26 -2.82
C GLY A 24 3.27 1.35 -3.76
N HIS A 25 3.00 1.42 -5.07
CA HIS A 25 4.04 1.68 -6.08
C HIS A 25 4.18 3.17 -6.41
N GLU A 26 3.09 3.92 -6.31
CA GLU A 26 3.04 5.35 -6.60
C GLU A 26 3.02 6.13 -5.29
N PRO A 27 3.81 7.23 -5.19
CA PRO A 27 3.69 8.14 -4.07
C PRO A 27 2.38 8.93 -4.17
N HIS A 28 1.77 9.20 -3.02
CA HIS A 28 0.56 10.00 -2.89
C HIS A 28 0.82 11.20 -1.97
N PRO A 29 1.50 12.26 -2.46
CA PRO A 29 1.80 13.45 -1.66
C PRO A 29 0.55 14.11 -1.07
N GLU A 30 -0.59 13.98 -1.75
CA GLU A 30 -1.87 14.52 -1.32
C GLU A 30 -2.43 13.84 -0.06
N LEU A 31 -1.89 12.69 0.33
CA LEU A 31 -2.28 11.93 1.53
C LEU A 31 -1.16 11.86 2.57
N GLU A 32 -0.02 12.51 2.32
CA GLU A 32 1.08 12.60 3.28
C GLU A 32 0.60 13.32 4.55
N GLY A 33 0.67 12.60 5.68
CA GLY A 33 0.27 13.10 7.00
C GLY A 33 -1.07 12.56 7.51
N GLU A 34 -1.97 12.11 6.63
CA GLU A 34 -3.19 11.41 7.04
C GLU A 34 -3.04 9.89 6.98
N TRP A 35 -2.29 9.41 5.99
CA TRP A 35 -2.07 7.99 5.73
C TRP A 35 -0.58 7.66 5.74
N ASN A 36 -0.25 6.52 6.34
CA ASN A 36 1.12 5.99 6.30
C ASN A 36 1.31 5.14 5.04
N ILE A 37 1.68 5.79 3.94
CA ILE A 37 1.88 5.16 2.64
C ILE A 37 3.38 4.96 2.41
N VAL A 38 3.80 3.71 2.33
CA VAL A 38 5.18 3.33 2.02
C VAL A 38 5.28 2.97 0.54
N THR A 39 6.01 3.80 -0.20
CA THR A 39 6.20 3.62 -1.64
C THR A 39 7.42 2.74 -1.92
N ARG A 40 7.21 1.66 -2.68
CA ARG A 40 8.24 0.69 -3.08
C ARG A 40 8.00 0.19 -4.50
N ASP A 41 9.09 -0.13 -5.20
CA ASP A 41 8.97 -0.93 -6.41
C ASP A 41 8.64 -2.38 -6.03
N LEU A 42 7.35 -2.71 -6.07
CA LEU A 42 6.84 -4.05 -5.77
C LEU A 42 6.63 -4.88 -7.04
N ALA A 43 6.86 -4.33 -8.24
CA ALA A 43 6.51 -4.99 -9.48
C ALA A 43 7.53 -6.08 -9.85
N SER A 44 7.03 -7.18 -10.41
CA SER A 44 7.86 -8.25 -10.98
C SER A 44 8.56 -7.75 -12.24
N TYR A 45 9.88 -7.95 -12.33
CA TYR A 45 10.71 -7.48 -13.45
C TYR A 45 10.21 -7.97 -14.82
N THR A 46 9.73 -9.21 -14.89
CA THR A 46 9.23 -9.83 -16.13
C THR A 46 7.75 -9.59 -16.39
N ARG A 47 6.97 -9.14 -15.40
CA ARG A 47 5.51 -9.01 -15.46
C ARG A 47 5.06 -7.88 -14.54
N GLY A 48 5.15 -6.64 -15.02
CA GLY A 48 4.91 -5.45 -14.20
C GLY A 48 3.51 -5.31 -13.59
N TRP A 49 2.53 -6.09 -14.05
CA TRP A 49 1.15 -6.05 -13.53
C TRP A 49 0.94 -6.85 -12.23
N ARG A 50 1.89 -7.71 -11.84
CA ARG A 50 1.84 -8.47 -10.58
C ARG A 50 2.96 -8.03 -9.65
N HIS A 51 2.71 -8.18 -8.36
CA HIS A 51 3.76 -8.03 -7.38
C HIS A 51 4.80 -9.15 -7.50
N ASP A 52 6.06 -8.78 -7.33
CA ASP A 52 7.13 -9.71 -7.04
C ASP A 52 6.97 -10.22 -5.60
N ARG A 53 7.04 -11.55 -5.44
CA ARG A 53 6.77 -12.19 -4.17
C ARG A 53 7.81 -11.82 -3.11
N ASP A 54 9.08 -11.81 -3.49
CA ASP A 54 10.17 -11.57 -2.55
C ASP A 54 10.20 -10.08 -2.18
N LYS A 55 10.04 -9.19 -3.15
CA LYS A 55 9.93 -7.74 -2.87
C LYS A 55 8.76 -7.42 -1.95
N LEU A 56 7.60 -8.03 -2.17
CA LEU A 56 6.43 -7.83 -1.32
C LEU A 56 6.64 -8.38 0.10
N ARG A 57 7.23 -9.58 0.23
CA ARG A 57 7.56 -10.16 1.54
C ARG A 57 8.49 -9.24 2.31
N ASP A 58 9.57 -8.80 1.69
CA ASP A 58 10.61 -8.00 2.34
C ASP A 58 10.02 -6.65 2.76
N ALA A 59 9.21 -6.02 1.91
CA ALA A 59 8.48 -4.79 2.25
C ALA A 59 7.55 -4.97 3.46
N ILE A 60 6.82 -6.08 3.58
CA ILE A 60 5.98 -6.37 4.76
C ILE A 60 6.85 -6.55 6.01
N VAL A 61 7.93 -7.33 5.93
CA VAL A 61 8.81 -7.59 7.08
C VAL A 61 9.48 -6.32 7.59
N GLU A 62 9.83 -5.38 6.71
CA GLU A 62 10.37 -4.07 7.10
C GLU A 62 9.41 -3.27 8.00
N GLN A 63 8.09 -3.51 7.88
CA GLN A 63 7.06 -2.80 8.63
C GLN A 63 6.69 -3.45 9.97
N LEU A 64 7.18 -4.66 10.25
CA LEU A 64 6.85 -5.42 11.47
C LEU A 64 7.86 -5.20 12.61
N LYS A 65 8.74 -4.22 12.47
CA LYS A 65 9.75 -3.85 13.48
C LYS A 65 9.17 -2.90 14.50
#